data_AF-A0A7Y6QAK8-F1
#
_entry.id   AF-A0A7Y6QAK8-F1
#
_cell.length_a   1.000
_cell.length_b   1.000
_cell.length_c   1.000
_cell.angle_alpha   90.00
_cell.angle_beta   90.00
_cell.angle_gamma   90.00
#
_symmetry.space_group_name_H-M   'P 1'
#
loop_
_entity.id
_entity.type
_entity.pdbx_description
1 polymer ?
#
loop_
_entity_poly.entity_id
_entity_poly.type
_entity_poly.pdbx_seq_one_letter_code
_entity_poly.pdbx_strand_id
1 'polypeptide(L)'
;MALPAVTSKPEDRVAIAHLGQALKTALADEKSPLKSFLNGDPQPRRAIERDLEPTAVDDLLRFGVAEQAGDLLRPRFQAQLIGPHLVFSDLRQSMRVVRKTEERNAYVDPMWEGPTLSNLLVREPAESGLDMGCGCGVIALAMSTYCRRVVALDMNPRALMLARFNMALNGVDNVEVLESDLFSAVQGATFDRIVFNAPVGMELLPRNALESGEQILIRFFSALSKHLKSGGMLHMNVCVKEWSRASFATNLRAWLGENHRDFQSLFIELWRVERGFKFKVRRWLAPFVLPRQYGRLLHIRRGLLIAERNGVARHAETASSYDTWATSLGPRFGASLVKSLLGADPGKAPAGPATAVLNTLDDDHRPLGGSVTTAIFSKLQNVPAAALL
;
A
#
# COMPACT_ATOMS: atom_id res chain seq x y z
N MET A 1 -4.38 -2.80 -23.37
CA MET A 1 -4.50 -4.06 -22.61
C MET A 1 -5.98 -4.39 -22.48
N ALA A 2 -6.46 -5.46 -23.11
CA ALA A 2 -7.82 -5.97 -22.92
C ALA A 2 -8.10 -6.30 -21.44
N LEU A 3 -9.34 -6.06 -21.02
CA LEU A 3 -9.81 -6.12 -19.64
C LEU A 3 -10.15 -7.56 -19.25
N PRO A 4 -10.11 -7.93 -17.95
CA PRO A 4 -10.82 -9.11 -17.54
C PRO A 4 -12.31 -8.84 -17.74
N ALA A 5 -12.99 -9.70 -18.49
CA ALA A 5 -14.42 -9.56 -18.75
C ALA A 5 -15.21 -9.90 -17.49
N VAL A 6 -15.23 -9.00 -16.50
CA VAL A 6 -16.20 -9.08 -15.41
C VAL A 6 -17.53 -8.63 -15.98
N THR A 7 -18.31 -9.58 -16.48
CA THR A 7 -19.70 -9.27 -16.83
C THR A 7 -20.53 -9.11 -15.56
N SER A 8 -21.65 -8.41 -15.64
CA SER A 8 -22.60 -8.27 -14.53
C SER A 8 -23.39 -9.55 -14.23
N LYS A 9 -23.09 -10.65 -14.93
CA LYS A 9 -23.85 -11.90 -14.86
C LYS A 9 -23.53 -12.68 -13.58
N PRO A 10 -24.54 -13.13 -12.81
CA PRO A 10 -24.32 -13.93 -11.61
C PRO A 10 -23.50 -15.21 -11.86
N GLU A 11 -23.72 -15.88 -12.98
CA GLU A 11 -23.00 -17.10 -13.37
C GLU A 11 -21.50 -16.89 -13.54
N ASP A 12 -21.08 -15.70 -14.00
CA ASP A 12 -19.66 -15.37 -14.14
C ASP A 12 -18.99 -15.22 -12.78
N ARG A 13 -19.69 -14.68 -11.77
CA ARG A 13 -19.13 -14.59 -10.41
C ARG A 13 -18.86 -15.97 -9.82
N VAL A 14 -19.75 -16.93 -10.03
CA VAL A 14 -19.58 -18.31 -9.56
C VAL A 14 -18.40 -18.98 -10.25
N ALA A 15 -18.30 -18.83 -11.58
CA ALA A 15 -17.18 -19.36 -12.36
C ALA A 15 -15.84 -18.74 -11.93
N ILE A 16 -15.79 -17.41 -11.74
CA ILE A 16 -14.59 -16.71 -11.24
C ILE A 16 -14.21 -17.21 -9.83
N ALA A 17 -15.18 -17.41 -8.93
CA ALA A 17 -14.89 -17.95 -7.60
C ALA A 17 -14.35 -19.38 -7.65
N HIS A 18 -14.92 -20.24 -8.50
CA HIS A 18 -14.41 -21.61 -8.74
C HIS A 18 -12.99 -21.59 -9.31
N LEU A 19 -12.72 -20.72 -10.29
CA LEU A 19 -11.38 -20.50 -10.83
C LEU A 19 -10.40 -20.11 -9.71
N GLY A 20 -10.79 -19.19 -8.83
CA GLY A 20 -9.97 -18.79 -7.68
C GLY A 20 -9.64 -19.93 -6.74
N GLN A 21 -10.60 -20.83 -6.46
CA GLN A 21 -10.34 -22.02 -5.65
C GLN A 21 -9.41 -23.01 -6.36
N ALA A 22 -9.64 -23.29 -7.64
CA ALA A 22 -8.80 -24.18 -8.42
C ALA A 22 -7.34 -23.69 -8.45
N LEU A 23 -7.13 -22.39 -8.72
CA LEU A 23 -5.80 -21.78 -8.71
C LEU A 23 -5.12 -21.87 -7.34
N LYS A 24 -5.83 -21.57 -6.25
CA LYS A 24 -5.28 -21.67 -4.88
C LYS A 24 -4.89 -23.11 -4.51
N THR A 25 -5.72 -24.09 -4.87
CA THR A 25 -5.43 -25.51 -4.62
C THR A 25 -4.19 -25.96 -5.40
N ALA A 26 -4.11 -25.61 -6.70
CA ALA A 26 -2.98 -26.00 -7.52
C ALA A 26 -1.66 -25.34 -7.08
N LEU A 27 -1.72 -24.12 -6.55
CA LEU A 27 -0.56 -23.42 -5.98
C LEU A 27 0.03 -24.07 -4.73
N ALA A 28 -0.66 -25.03 -4.11
CA ALA A 28 -0.11 -25.82 -3.01
C ALA A 28 1.06 -26.72 -3.44
N ASP A 29 1.14 -27.10 -4.74
CA ASP A 29 2.30 -27.81 -5.27
C ASP A 29 3.41 -26.81 -5.65
N GLU A 30 4.59 -26.97 -5.05
CA GLU A 30 5.75 -26.12 -5.34
C GLU A 30 6.31 -26.27 -6.75
N LYS A 31 6.06 -27.39 -7.42
CA LYS A 31 6.55 -27.68 -8.77
C LYS A 31 5.55 -27.30 -9.86
N SER A 32 4.38 -26.79 -9.49
CA SER A 32 3.34 -26.41 -10.42
C SER A 32 3.83 -25.36 -11.45
N PRO A 33 3.75 -25.62 -12.77
CA PRO A 33 3.99 -24.61 -13.81
C PRO A 33 3.10 -23.36 -13.66
N LEU A 34 1.97 -23.44 -12.95
CA LEU A 34 1.15 -22.26 -12.64
C LEU A 34 1.92 -21.18 -11.90
N LYS A 35 2.92 -21.51 -11.07
CA LYS A 35 3.69 -20.47 -10.36
C LYS A 35 4.43 -19.56 -11.33
N SER A 36 5.09 -20.15 -12.33
CA SER A 36 5.78 -19.39 -13.38
C SER A 36 4.76 -18.64 -14.25
N PHE A 37 3.64 -19.28 -14.57
CA PHE A 37 2.54 -18.62 -15.28
C PHE A 37 2.00 -17.38 -14.56
N LEU A 38 1.69 -17.49 -13.27
CA LEU A 38 1.20 -16.38 -12.45
C LEU A 38 2.28 -15.35 -12.12
N ASN A 39 3.56 -15.64 -12.36
CA ASN A 39 4.65 -14.66 -12.32
C ASN A 39 4.83 -13.90 -13.65
N GLY A 40 4.07 -14.27 -14.69
CA GLY A 40 4.07 -13.59 -15.98
C GLY A 40 4.75 -14.34 -17.12
N ASP A 41 5.23 -15.56 -16.90
CA ASP A 41 5.92 -16.34 -17.93
C ASP A 41 4.92 -17.17 -18.75
N PRO A 42 4.98 -17.15 -20.08
CA PRO A 42 4.19 -18.07 -20.90
C PRO A 42 4.49 -19.54 -20.59
N GLN A 43 3.44 -20.36 -20.51
CA GLN A 43 3.56 -21.80 -20.24
C GLN A 43 2.85 -22.63 -21.32
N PRO A 44 3.31 -23.85 -21.63
CA PRO A 44 2.56 -24.75 -22.50
C PRO A 44 1.15 -25.02 -21.95
N ARG A 45 0.12 -24.93 -22.79
CA ARG A 45 -1.28 -25.16 -22.39
C ARG A 45 -1.45 -26.49 -21.66
N ARG A 46 -0.85 -27.56 -22.20
CA ARG A 46 -0.85 -28.90 -21.62
C ARG A 46 -0.18 -29.00 -20.24
N ALA A 47 0.74 -28.09 -19.91
CA ALA A 47 1.36 -28.06 -18.60
C ALA A 47 0.40 -27.46 -17.56
N ILE A 48 -0.35 -26.43 -17.95
CA ILE A 48 -1.36 -25.79 -17.11
C ILE A 48 -2.59 -26.70 -16.92
N GLU A 49 -3.03 -27.41 -17.96
CA GLU A 49 -4.12 -28.40 -17.90
C GLU A 49 -3.80 -29.63 -17.03
N ARG A 50 -2.54 -29.85 -16.64
CA ARG A 50 -2.20 -30.90 -15.67
C ARG A 50 -2.47 -30.47 -14.23
N ASP A 51 -2.41 -29.16 -13.97
CA ASP A 51 -2.56 -28.59 -12.64
C ASP A 51 -3.99 -28.08 -12.41
N LEU A 52 -4.72 -27.77 -13.48
CA LEU A 52 -6.07 -27.23 -13.46
C LEU A 52 -7.02 -28.12 -14.27
N GLU A 53 -8.24 -28.25 -13.78
CA GLU A 53 -9.35 -28.82 -14.54
C GLU A 53 -9.55 -28.05 -15.86
N PRO A 54 -9.95 -28.72 -16.97
CA PRO A 54 -10.11 -28.07 -18.28
C PRO A 54 -11.00 -26.82 -18.26
N THR A 55 -12.06 -26.84 -17.46
CA THR A 55 -12.97 -25.70 -17.29
C THR A 55 -12.28 -24.46 -16.72
N ALA A 56 -11.30 -24.63 -15.81
CA ALA A 56 -10.55 -23.51 -15.24
C ALA A 56 -9.59 -22.88 -16.27
N VAL A 57 -9.03 -23.68 -17.19
CA VAL A 57 -8.20 -23.16 -18.29
C VAL A 57 -9.06 -22.39 -19.29
N ASP A 58 -10.23 -22.90 -19.62
CA ASP A 58 -11.19 -22.20 -20.47
C ASP A 58 -11.67 -20.90 -19.80
N ASP A 59 -11.87 -20.88 -18.48
CA ASP A 59 -12.22 -19.68 -17.73
C ASP A 59 -11.07 -18.65 -17.69
N LEU A 60 -9.80 -19.07 -17.61
CA LEU A 60 -8.65 -18.16 -17.74
C LEU A 60 -8.66 -17.41 -19.08
N LEU A 61 -9.03 -18.10 -20.17
CA LEU A 61 -9.17 -17.52 -21.50
C LEU A 61 -10.42 -16.66 -21.63
N ARG A 62 -11.57 -17.18 -21.19
CA ARG A 62 -12.88 -16.51 -21.21
C ARG A 62 -12.85 -15.18 -20.48
N PHE A 63 -12.26 -15.16 -19.28
CA PHE A 63 -12.13 -13.95 -18.48
C PHE A 63 -10.92 -13.11 -18.85
N GLY A 64 -10.18 -13.45 -19.92
CA GLY A 64 -9.08 -12.64 -20.43
C GLY A 64 -7.89 -12.50 -19.47
N VAL A 65 -7.77 -13.41 -18.50
CA VAL A 65 -6.61 -13.53 -17.61
C VAL A 65 -5.41 -14.07 -18.39
N ALA A 66 -5.67 -14.90 -19.40
CA ALA A 66 -4.70 -15.47 -20.31
C ALA A 66 -5.09 -15.19 -21.77
N GLU A 67 -4.12 -15.29 -22.68
CA GLU A 67 -4.35 -15.44 -24.11
C GLU A 67 -3.68 -16.71 -24.64
N GLN A 68 -4.25 -17.32 -25.68
CA GLN A 68 -3.63 -18.44 -26.36
C GLN A 68 -2.79 -17.97 -27.54
N ALA A 69 -1.55 -18.44 -27.61
CA ALA A 69 -0.61 -18.19 -28.70
C ALA A 69 0.04 -19.50 -29.14
N GLY A 70 -0.58 -20.18 -30.12
CA GLY A 70 -0.20 -21.54 -30.49
C GLY A 70 -0.43 -22.52 -29.33
N ASP A 71 0.61 -23.26 -28.97
CA ASP A 71 0.60 -24.22 -27.84
C ASP A 71 0.86 -23.56 -26.48
N LEU A 72 1.17 -22.25 -26.45
CA LEU A 72 1.44 -21.52 -25.21
C LEU A 72 0.20 -20.75 -24.74
N LEU A 73 -0.03 -20.78 -23.43
CA LEU A 73 -0.84 -19.79 -22.73
C LEU A 73 0.07 -18.67 -22.25
N ARG A 74 -0.30 -17.43 -22.57
CA ARG A 74 0.39 -16.23 -22.09
C ARG A 74 -0.45 -15.56 -21.01
N PRO A 75 0.11 -15.33 -19.82
CA PRO A 75 -0.58 -14.59 -18.77
C PRO A 75 -0.67 -13.12 -19.16
N ARG A 76 -1.81 -12.49 -18.90
CA ARG A 76 -2.02 -11.05 -19.11
C ARG A 76 -1.90 -10.25 -17.81
N PHE A 77 -1.85 -10.97 -16.69
CA PHE A 77 -1.73 -10.47 -15.32
C PHE A 77 -0.76 -11.37 -14.56
N GLN A 78 -0.11 -10.84 -13.53
CA GLN A 78 0.52 -11.67 -12.51
C GLN A 78 -0.48 -11.90 -11.36
N ALA A 79 -0.24 -12.88 -10.51
CA ALA A 79 -0.99 -13.06 -9.27
C ALA A 79 -0.10 -13.42 -8.09
N GLN A 80 -0.53 -13.02 -6.89
CA GLN A 80 0.16 -13.34 -5.63
C GLN A 80 -0.84 -13.78 -4.58
N LEU A 81 -0.44 -14.72 -3.72
CA LEU A 81 -1.20 -15.09 -2.53
C LEU A 81 -0.86 -14.13 -1.38
N ILE A 82 -1.85 -13.42 -0.87
CA ILE A 82 -1.71 -12.40 0.18
C ILE A 82 -2.69 -12.75 1.30
N GLY A 83 -2.15 -13.38 2.36
CA GLY A 83 -2.98 -14.04 3.36
C GLY A 83 -3.81 -15.16 2.69
N PRO A 84 -5.14 -15.20 2.88
CA PRO A 84 -5.99 -16.21 2.25
C PRO A 84 -6.40 -15.86 0.80
N HIS A 85 -6.04 -14.67 0.30
CA HIS A 85 -6.54 -14.15 -0.96
C HIS A 85 -5.54 -14.33 -2.09
N LEU A 86 -5.99 -14.81 -3.25
CA LEU A 86 -5.23 -14.74 -4.49
C LEU A 86 -5.58 -13.44 -5.20
N VAL A 87 -4.60 -12.62 -5.56
CA VAL A 87 -4.84 -11.29 -6.12
C VAL A 87 -4.10 -11.13 -7.44
N PHE A 88 -4.84 -10.84 -8.52
CA PHE A 88 -4.26 -10.48 -9.81
C PHE A 88 -3.91 -8.99 -9.88
N SER A 89 -2.79 -8.67 -10.49
CA SER A 89 -2.35 -7.31 -10.83
C SER A 89 -1.70 -7.27 -12.21
N ASP A 90 -1.40 -6.09 -12.73
CA ASP A 90 -0.66 -6.01 -13.99
C ASP A 90 0.71 -6.67 -13.87
N LEU A 91 1.16 -7.23 -14.99
CA LEU A 91 2.53 -7.73 -15.13
C LEU A 91 3.53 -6.64 -14.76
N ARG A 92 4.51 -7.01 -13.93
CA ARG A 92 5.49 -6.07 -13.39
C ARG A 92 6.34 -5.46 -14.50
N GLN A 93 6.21 -4.15 -14.68
CA GLN A 93 7.03 -3.38 -15.61
C GLN A 93 7.74 -2.24 -14.86
N SER A 94 8.89 -1.79 -15.39
CA SER A 94 9.52 -0.59 -14.84
C SER A 94 8.72 0.66 -15.21
N MET A 95 8.61 1.64 -14.29
CA MET A 95 7.93 2.91 -14.61
C MET A 95 8.54 3.65 -15.79
N ARG A 96 9.83 3.43 -16.10
CA ARG A 96 10.45 3.99 -17.30
C ARG A 96 9.82 3.45 -18.59
N VAL A 97 9.41 2.18 -18.60
CA VAL A 97 8.73 1.54 -19.72
C VAL A 97 7.27 1.99 -19.76
N VAL A 98 6.55 1.89 -18.64
CA VAL A 98 5.14 2.29 -18.53
C VAL A 98 4.92 3.72 -19.01
N ARG A 99 5.77 4.68 -18.61
CA ARG A 99 5.65 6.09 -19.04
C ARG A 99 5.70 6.31 -20.56
N LYS A 100 6.28 5.39 -21.31
CA LYS A 100 6.39 5.48 -22.78
C LYS A 100 5.20 4.88 -23.51
N THR A 101 4.29 4.20 -22.81
CA THR A 101 3.11 3.60 -23.42
C THR A 101 1.97 4.61 -23.45
N GLU A 102 1.08 4.45 -24.42
CA GLU A 102 -0.18 5.20 -24.48
C GLU A 102 -1.10 4.83 -23.31
N GLU A 103 -0.93 3.63 -22.77
CA GLU A 103 -1.74 3.04 -21.71
C GLU A 103 -1.25 3.36 -20.28
N ARG A 104 -0.27 4.25 -20.12
CA ARG A 104 0.34 4.59 -18.82
C ARG A 104 -0.66 4.98 -17.71
N ASN A 105 -1.81 5.54 -18.09
CA ASN A 105 -2.87 5.94 -17.16
C ASN A 105 -3.83 4.80 -16.83
N ALA A 106 -3.83 3.72 -17.61
CA ALA A 106 -4.64 2.53 -17.40
C ALA A 106 -3.86 1.39 -16.72
N TYR A 107 -2.52 1.49 -16.67
CA TYR A 107 -1.65 0.57 -15.94
C TYR A 107 -1.98 0.61 -14.44
N VAL A 108 -2.24 -0.57 -13.88
CA VAL A 108 -2.59 -0.76 -12.47
C VAL A 108 -1.32 -1.15 -11.71
N ASP A 109 -1.17 -0.67 -10.47
CA ASP A 109 -0.02 -1.01 -9.64
C ASP A 109 0.16 -2.54 -9.56
N PRO A 110 1.37 -3.06 -9.89
CA PRO A 110 1.66 -4.49 -9.94
C PRO A 110 1.89 -5.09 -8.54
N MET A 111 1.29 -4.51 -7.50
CA MET A 111 1.49 -4.81 -6.09
C MET A 111 2.93 -4.55 -5.60
N TRP A 112 3.50 -3.38 -5.89
CA TRP A 112 4.84 -3.03 -5.40
C TRP A 112 4.93 -2.97 -3.88
N GLU A 113 3.92 -2.37 -3.25
CA GLU A 113 3.87 -2.15 -1.79
C GLU A 113 2.55 -2.56 -1.15
N GLY A 114 1.52 -2.84 -1.94
CA GLY A 114 0.21 -3.29 -1.45
C GLY A 114 0.29 -4.46 -0.45
N PRO A 115 1.09 -5.52 -0.70
CA PRO A 115 1.23 -6.63 0.24
C PRO A 115 1.85 -6.20 1.57
N THR A 116 2.89 -5.37 1.54
CA THR A 116 3.55 -4.85 2.74
C THR A 116 2.60 -3.97 3.55
N LEU A 117 1.90 -3.04 2.90
CA LEU A 117 0.92 -2.17 3.55
C LEU A 117 -0.23 -3.00 4.16
N SER A 118 -0.74 -4.00 3.45
CA SER A 118 -1.77 -4.93 3.94
C SER A 118 -1.37 -5.62 5.26
N ASN A 119 -0.10 -5.99 5.40
CA ASN A 119 0.42 -6.62 6.62
C ASN A 119 0.63 -5.63 7.79
N LEU A 120 0.62 -4.33 7.52
CA LEU A 120 0.79 -3.27 8.51
C LEU A 120 -0.52 -2.70 9.05
N LEU A 121 -1.67 -3.08 8.46
CA LEU A 121 -2.96 -2.58 8.88
C LEU A 121 -3.31 -3.02 10.31
N VAL A 122 -3.90 -2.12 11.09
CA VAL A 122 -4.58 -2.47 12.35
C VAL A 122 -5.90 -3.18 12.03
N ARG A 123 -5.93 -4.51 12.21
CA ARG A 123 -7.04 -5.41 11.83
C ARG A 123 -8.08 -5.66 12.92
N GLU A 124 -8.30 -4.69 13.81
CA GLU A 124 -9.39 -4.79 14.78
C GLU A 124 -10.75 -4.76 14.07
N PRO A 125 -11.75 -5.50 14.56
CA PRO A 125 -13.11 -5.43 14.03
C PRO A 125 -13.60 -3.99 13.91
N ALA A 126 -14.14 -3.64 12.75
CA ALA A 126 -14.61 -2.30 12.44
C ALA A 126 -15.91 -2.36 11.65
N GLU A 127 -16.76 -1.34 11.81
CA GLU A 127 -18.04 -1.29 11.10
C GLU A 127 -17.88 -0.96 9.61
N SER A 128 -16.91 -0.11 9.26
CA SER A 128 -16.74 0.41 7.91
C SER A 128 -15.30 0.74 7.55
N GLY A 129 -14.89 0.29 6.37
CA GLY A 129 -13.59 0.54 5.78
C GLY A 129 -13.68 1.28 4.43
N LEU A 130 -12.68 2.10 4.12
CA LEU A 130 -12.48 2.76 2.83
C LEU A 130 -11.07 2.50 2.30
N ASP A 131 -10.97 1.92 1.11
CA ASP A 131 -9.73 1.78 0.34
C ASP A 131 -9.68 2.86 -0.77
N MET A 132 -8.80 3.85 -0.60
CA MET A 132 -8.65 4.99 -1.51
C MET A 132 -7.59 4.71 -2.57
N GLY A 133 -7.95 4.83 -3.85
CA GLY A 133 -7.06 4.44 -4.96
C GLY A 133 -6.82 2.93 -4.96
N CYS A 134 -7.91 2.15 -4.97
CA CYS A 134 -7.87 0.73 -4.64
C CYS A 134 -7.04 -0.12 -5.62
N GLY A 135 -6.78 0.35 -6.85
CA GLY A 135 -6.00 -0.39 -7.82
C GLY A 135 -6.60 -1.78 -8.10
N CYS A 136 -5.82 -2.83 -7.85
CA CYS A 136 -6.28 -4.22 -7.96
C CYS A 136 -7.16 -4.71 -6.79
N GLY A 137 -7.40 -3.88 -5.77
CA GLY A 137 -8.25 -4.22 -4.61
C GLY A 137 -7.56 -5.05 -3.53
N VAL A 138 -6.23 -5.15 -3.54
CA VAL A 138 -5.48 -5.93 -2.54
C VAL A 138 -5.72 -5.46 -1.09
N ILE A 139 -5.85 -4.15 -0.88
CA ILE A 139 -6.11 -3.56 0.43
C ILE A 139 -7.58 -3.76 0.80
N ALA A 140 -8.52 -3.51 -0.11
CA ALA A 140 -9.93 -3.81 0.11
C ALA A 140 -10.19 -5.28 0.51
N LEU A 141 -9.51 -6.25 -0.13
CA LEU A 141 -9.54 -7.67 0.27
C LEU A 141 -8.95 -7.90 1.66
N ALA A 142 -7.89 -7.20 2.05
CA ALA A 142 -7.39 -7.31 3.41
C ALA A 142 -8.42 -6.77 4.43
N MET A 143 -9.01 -5.63 4.11
CA MET A 143 -10.01 -4.95 4.94
C MET A 143 -11.30 -5.74 5.10
N SER A 144 -11.72 -6.49 4.06
CA SER A 144 -12.95 -7.31 4.10
C SER A 144 -12.96 -8.37 5.21
N THR A 145 -11.77 -8.77 5.69
CA THR A 145 -11.63 -9.80 6.75
C THR A 145 -11.90 -9.28 8.16
N TYR A 146 -11.93 -7.96 8.35
CA TYR A 146 -12.14 -7.35 9.68
C TYR A 146 -13.08 -6.13 9.67
N CYS A 147 -13.46 -5.61 8.50
CA CYS A 147 -14.49 -4.59 8.37
C CYS A 147 -15.82 -5.24 7.97
N ARG A 148 -16.93 -4.87 8.61
CA ARG A 148 -18.26 -5.39 8.24
C ARG A 148 -18.66 -4.99 6.82
N ARG A 149 -18.31 -3.78 6.39
CA ARG A 149 -18.44 -3.32 5.00
C ARG A 149 -17.19 -2.55 4.57
N VAL A 150 -16.80 -2.68 3.31
CA VAL A 150 -15.69 -1.94 2.72
C VAL A 150 -16.17 -1.24 1.45
N VAL A 151 -15.74 0.01 1.26
CA VAL A 151 -15.87 0.72 0.00
C VAL A 151 -14.47 0.86 -0.61
N ALA A 152 -14.31 0.54 -1.89
CA ALA A 152 -13.07 0.64 -2.63
C ALA A 152 -13.26 1.64 -3.77
N LEU A 153 -12.46 2.71 -3.77
CA LEU A 153 -12.57 3.83 -4.70
C LEU A 153 -11.35 3.90 -5.60
N ASP A 154 -11.57 4.11 -6.90
CA ASP A 154 -10.51 4.44 -7.85
C ASP A 154 -11.06 5.32 -8.97
N MET A 155 -10.21 6.12 -9.60
CA MET A 155 -10.59 6.92 -10.77
C MET A 155 -10.34 6.17 -12.09
N ASN A 156 -9.59 5.07 -12.06
CA ASN A 156 -9.26 4.27 -13.22
C ASN A 156 -10.30 3.15 -13.41
N PRO A 157 -11.17 3.20 -14.44
CA PRO A 157 -12.19 2.17 -14.66
C PRO A 157 -11.60 0.76 -14.81
N ARG A 158 -10.38 0.64 -15.35
CA ARG A 158 -9.68 -0.64 -15.48
C ARG A 158 -9.26 -1.21 -14.13
N ALA A 159 -8.82 -0.35 -13.20
CA ALA A 159 -8.52 -0.75 -11.83
C ALA A 159 -9.79 -1.29 -11.16
N LEU A 160 -10.91 -0.58 -11.28
CA LEU A 160 -12.20 -1.02 -10.72
C LEU A 160 -12.64 -2.38 -11.27
N MET A 161 -12.47 -2.62 -12.56
CA MET A 161 -12.77 -3.94 -13.16
C MET A 161 -11.89 -5.04 -12.58
N LEU A 162 -10.59 -4.79 -12.44
CA LEU A 162 -9.66 -5.75 -11.85
C LEU A 162 -9.94 -6.00 -10.36
N ALA A 163 -10.27 -4.95 -9.61
CA ALA A 163 -10.69 -5.06 -8.21
C ALA A 163 -11.96 -5.92 -8.08
N ARG A 164 -12.99 -5.67 -8.89
CA ARG A 164 -14.21 -6.50 -8.92
C ARG A 164 -13.91 -7.96 -9.28
N PHE A 165 -13.03 -8.20 -10.25
CA PHE A 165 -12.57 -9.55 -10.60
C PHE A 165 -11.94 -10.23 -9.39
N ASN A 166 -11.02 -9.54 -8.69
CA ASN A 166 -10.36 -10.08 -7.51
C ASN A 166 -11.32 -10.31 -6.33
N MET A 167 -12.36 -9.48 -6.15
CA MET A 167 -13.40 -9.76 -5.15
C MET A 167 -14.16 -11.05 -5.48
N ALA A 168 -14.59 -11.19 -6.74
CA ALA A 168 -15.29 -12.39 -7.20
C ALA A 168 -14.41 -13.65 -7.10
N LEU A 169 -13.12 -13.53 -7.46
CA LEU A 169 -12.13 -14.62 -7.41
C LEU A 169 -11.97 -15.18 -6.00
N ASN A 170 -12.11 -14.31 -4.99
CA ASN A 170 -11.99 -14.68 -3.60
C ASN A 170 -13.34 -14.93 -2.91
N GLY A 171 -14.46 -14.83 -3.64
CA GLY A 171 -15.81 -14.99 -3.07
C GLY A 171 -16.15 -13.92 -2.02
N VAL A 172 -15.58 -12.71 -2.15
CA VAL A 172 -15.80 -11.60 -1.21
C VAL A 172 -16.95 -10.73 -1.70
N ASP A 173 -17.95 -10.53 -0.85
CA ASP A 173 -19.20 -9.82 -1.16
C ASP A 173 -19.43 -8.54 -0.35
N ASN A 174 -18.72 -8.35 0.77
CA ASN A 174 -18.81 -7.18 1.63
C ASN A 174 -17.95 -5.98 1.18
N VAL A 175 -17.50 -5.97 -0.09
CA VAL A 175 -16.71 -4.89 -0.71
C VAL A 175 -17.50 -4.27 -1.86
N GLU A 176 -17.79 -2.98 -1.75
CA GLU A 176 -18.39 -2.18 -2.80
C GLU A 176 -17.29 -1.43 -3.56
N VAL A 177 -17.18 -1.65 -4.87
CA VAL A 177 -16.20 -0.98 -5.74
C VAL A 177 -16.90 0.15 -6.50
N LEU A 178 -16.40 1.39 -6.42
CA LEU A 178 -17.02 2.57 -7.06
C LEU A 178 -15.98 3.45 -7.76
N GLU A 179 -16.38 4.03 -8.89
CA GLU A 179 -15.57 5.07 -9.54
C GLU A 179 -15.70 6.38 -8.76
N SER A 180 -14.56 7.00 -8.42
CA SER A 180 -14.56 8.23 -7.64
C SER A 180 -13.26 9.01 -7.80
N ASP A 181 -13.36 10.33 -7.96
CA ASP A 181 -12.25 11.24 -7.67
C ASP A 181 -12.23 11.53 -6.17
N LEU A 182 -11.27 10.94 -5.48
CA LEU A 182 -11.15 10.97 -4.02
C LEU A 182 -12.49 10.63 -3.35
N PHE A 183 -13.04 11.52 -2.52
CA PHE A 183 -14.25 11.27 -1.74
C PHE A 183 -15.57 11.61 -2.47
N SER A 184 -15.52 11.96 -3.76
CA SER A 184 -16.71 12.46 -4.50
C SER A 184 -17.89 11.48 -4.52
N ALA A 185 -17.66 10.17 -4.61
CA ALA A 185 -18.74 9.16 -4.60
C ALA A 185 -19.30 8.83 -3.20
N VAL A 186 -18.67 9.32 -2.14
CA VAL A 186 -19.00 8.96 -0.74
C VAL A 186 -19.23 10.19 0.14
N GLN A 187 -19.74 11.27 -0.47
CA GLN A 187 -20.08 12.50 0.26
C GLN A 187 -21.06 12.21 1.40
N GLY A 188 -20.78 12.75 2.59
CA GLY A 188 -21.56 12.52 3.80
C GLY A 188 -21.32 11.17 4.49
N ALA A 189 -20.62 10.23 3.87
CA ALA A 189 -20.25 8.96 4.50
C ALA A 189 -18.95 9.10 5.33
N THR A 190 -18.94 8.42 6.48
CA THR A 190 -17.77 8.35 7.37
C THR A 190 -17.35 6.90 7.62
N PHE A 191 -16.04 6.67 7.82
CA PHE A 191 -15.45 5.35 7.94
C PHE A 191 -14.64 5.21 9.23
N ASP A 192 -14.58 3.99 9.77
CA ASP A 192 -13.75 3.64 10.94
C ASP A 192 -12.29 3.42 10.52
N ARG A 193 -12.07 2.96 9.29
CA ARG A 193 -10.76 2.72 8.69
C ARG A 193 -10.69 3.35 7.32
N ILE A 194 -9.69 4.17 7.08
CA ILE A 194 -9.33 4.66 5.74
C ILE A 194 -7.92 4.18 5.44
N VAL A 195 -7.71 3.57 4.28
CA VAL A 195 -6.38 3.20 3.81
C VAL A 195 -6.14 3.90 2.48
N PHE A 196 -4.94 4.47 2.30
CA PHE A 196 -4.54 5.08 1.05
C PHE A 196 -3.10 4.71 0.71
N ASN A 197 -2.90 3.84 -0.28
CA ASN A 197 -1.58 3.69 -0.90
C ASN A 197 -1.37 4.85 -1.89
N ALA A 198 -0.92 6.00 -1.37
CA ALA A 198 -0.95 7.25 -2.13
C ALA A 198 -0.07 7.14 -3.40
N PRO A 199 -0.58 7.55 -4.58
CA PRO A 199 0.17 7.51 -5.84
C PRO A 199 1.16 8.69 -5.89
N VAL A 200 2.03 8.78 -4.89
CA VAL A 200 3.01 9.84 -4.71
C VAL A 200 4.36 9.19 -4.52
N GLY A 201 5.20 9.26 -5.55
CA GLY A 201 6.58 8.79 -5.53
C GLY A 201 7.59 9.92 -5.32
N MET A 202 8.79 9.78 -5.87
CA MET A 202 9.86 10.80 -5.77
C MET A 202 9.65 12.00 -6.70
N GLU A 203 8.62 11.99 -7.54
CA GLU A 203 8.27 13.10 -8.42
C GLU A 203 7.88 14.36 -7.64
N LEU A 204 8.20 15.52 -8.21
CA LEU A 204 7.78 16.82 -7.70
C LEU A 204 6.49 17.32 -8.36
N LEU A 205 6.18 16.79 -9.54
CA LEU A 205 5.01 17.17 -10.33
C LEU A 205 4.28 15.93 -10.81
N PRO A 206 2.95 16.02 -10.96
CA PRO A 206 2.16 14.93 -11.52
C PRO A 206 2.72 14.49 -12.88
N ARG A 207 2.84 13.18 -13.08
CA ARG A 207 3.31 12.57 -14.34
C ARG A 207 2.27 11.63 -14.96
N ASN A 208 1.52 10.91 -14.14
CA ASN A 208 0.49 9.95 -14.51
C ASN A 208 -0.33 9.58 -13.26
N ALA A 209 -1.31 8.68 -13.40
CA ALA A 209 -2.19 8.25 -12.32
C ALA A 209 -1.45 7.66 -11.09
N LEU A 210 -0.29 7.00 -11.28
CA LEU A 210 0.52 6.42 -10.21
C LEU A 210 1.58 7.38 -9.64
N GLU A 211 1.73 8.56 -10.24
CA GLU A 211 2.68 9.62 -9.86
C GLU A 211 1.94 10.96 -9.91
N SER A 212 0.99 11.15 -9.00
CA SER A 212 0.02 12.25 -9.01
C SER A 212 0.50 13.51 -8.27
N GLY A 213 1.70 13.51 -7.70
CA GLY A 213 2.28 14.67 -7.01
C GLY A 213 1.62 15.00 -5.66
N GLU A 214 2.21 15.91 -4.88
CA GLU A 214 1.72 16.25 -3.53
C GLU A 214 0.34 16.95 -3.53
N GLN A 215 -0.15 17.43 -4.67
CA GLN A 215 -1.47 18.08 -4.76
C GLN A 215 -2.61 17.13 -4.36
N ILE A 216 -2.46 15.84 -4.62
CA ILE A 216 -3.46 14.83 -4.20
C ILE A 216 -3.55 14.74 -2.67
N LEU A 217 -2.42 14.90 -1.97
CA LEU A 217 -2.37 14.86 -0.51
C LEU A 217 -3.11 16.06 0.08
N ILE A 218 -2.93 17.26 -0.49
CA ILE A 218 -3.65 18.47 -0.07
C ILE A 218 -5.17 18.22 -0.16
N ARG A 219 -5.65 17.81 -1.33
CA ARG A 219 -7.09 17.55 -1.56
C ARG A 219 -7.61 16.47 -0.62
N PHE A 220 -6.85 15.39 -0.41
CA PHE A 220 -7.22 14.29 0.47
C PHE A 220 -7.34 14.75 1.93
N PHE A 221 -6.29 15.36 2.49
CA PHE A 221 -6.26 15.77 3.90
C PHE A 221 -7.25 16.90 4.21
N SER A 222 -7.51 17.81 3.26
CA SER A 222 -8.53 18.86 3.43
C SER A 222 -9.97 18.31 3.52
N ALA A 223 -10.21 17.08 3.05
CA ALA A 223 -11.50 16.41 3.17
C ALA A 223 -11.53 15.34 4.28
N LEU A 224 -10.37 14.89 4.79
CA LEU A 224 -10.26 13.73 5.68
C LEU A 224 -11.16 13.83 6.92
N SER A 225 -11.22 15.01 7.57
CA SER A 225 -12.05 15.22 8.77
C SER A 225 -13.55 15.06 8.52
N LYS A 226 -14.02 15.12 7.28
CA LYS A 226 -15.43 14.89 6.94
C LYS A 226 -15.77 13.41 6.75
N HIS A 227 -14.74 12.57 6.59
CA HIS A 227 -14.88 11.17 6.19
C HIS A 227 -14.28 10.18 7.20
N LEU A 228 -13.44 10.61 8.12
CA LEU A 228 -12.93 9.76 9.20
C LEU A 228 -13.77 9.96 10.47
N LYS A 229 -14.35 8.88 11.00
CA LYS A 229 -15.10 8.91 12.27
C LYS A 229 -14.19 9.33 13.43
N SER A 230 -14.79 9.80 14.52
CA SER A 230 -14.09 9.91 15.81
C SER A 230 -13.60 8.52 16.25
N GLY A 231 -12.33 8.39 16.66
CA GLY A 231 -11.65 7.12 16.91
C GLY A 231 -11.31 6.32 15.63
N GLY A 232 -11.57 6.90 14.45
CA GLY A 232 -11.22 6.29 13.17
C GLY A 232 -9.73 6.45 12.88
N MET A 233 -9.19 5.50 12.10
CA MET A 233 -7.77 5.48 11.73
C MET A 233 -7.55 5.57 10.22
N LEU A 234 -6.60 6.41 9.82
CA LEU A 234 -5.97 6.45 8.51
C LEU A 234 -4.68 5.62 8.54
N HIS A 235 -4.48 4.74 7.56
CA HIS A 235 -3.17 4.18 7.22
C HIS A 235 -2.80 4.62 5.81
N MET A 236 -1.64 5.24 5.63
CA MET A 236 -1.24 5.77 4.34
C MET A 236 0.22 5.47 4.06
N ASN A 237 0.48 4.71 3.00
CA ASN A 237 1.82 4.67 2.43
C ASN A 237 2.03 5.91 1.57
N VAL A 238 3.10 6.67 1.81
CA VAL A 238 3.32 7.97 1.19
C VAL A 238 4.79 8.33 1.03
N CYS A 239 5.09 9.08 -0.02
CA CYS A 239 6.38 9.73 -0.21
C CYS A 239 6.27 11.25 -0.02
N VAL A 240 6.86 11.77 1.06
CA VAL A 240 6.75 13.17 1.49
C VAL A 240 8.05 13.93 1.22
N LYS A 241 7.93 15.23 0.91
CA LYS A 241 9.07 16.10 0.64
C LYS A 241 9.28 17.05 1.80
N GLU A 242 10.50 17.06 2.33
CA GLU A 242 10.92 18.00 3.37
C GLU A 242 11.64 19.19 2.77
N TRP A 243 11.21 20.37 3.17
CA TRP A 243 11.69 21.63 2.63
C TRP A 243 12.34 22.47 3.72
N SER A 244 13.29 23.32 3.34
CA SER A 244 14.03 24.16 4.29
C SER A 244 13.18 25.16 5.06
N ARG A 245 11.93 25.42 4.62
CA ARG A 245 10.97 26.28 5.30
C ARG A 245 9.66 25.56 5.67
N ALA A 246 9.56 24.26 5.43
CA ALA A 246 8.37 23.46 5.77
C ALA A 246 8.73 21.99 5.95
N SER A 247 8.50 21.45 7.14
CA SER A 247 8.57 20.02 7.41
C SER A 247 7.29 19.32 6.94
N PHE A 248 7.33 17.98 6.87
CA PHE A 248 6.13 17.18 6.64
C PHE A 248 5.05 17.46 7.70
N ALA A 249 5.41 17.52 8.98
CA ALA A 249 4.48 17.81 10.06
C ALA A 249 3.80 19.19 9.90
N THR A 250 4.56 20.22 9.51
CA THR A 250 3.99 21.55 9.23
C THR A 250 3.01 21.51 8.06
N ASN A 251 3.37 20.80 6.98
CA ASN A 251 2.50 20.64 5.81
C ASN A 251 1.22 19.88 6.16
N LEU A 252 1.32 18.76 6.89
CA LEU A 252 0.17 17.97 7.31
C LEU A 252 -0.84 18.80 8.13
N ARG A 253 -0.36 19.58 9.11
CA ARG A 253 -1.22 20.50 9.87
C ARG A 253 -1.91 21.52 8.97
N ALA A 254 -1.18 22.09 8.00
CA ALA A 254 -1.75 23.05 7.07
C ALA A 254 -2.83 22.40 6.17
N TRP A 255 -2.61 21.17 5.70
CA TRP A 255 -3.58 20.47 4.84
C TRP A 255 -4.84 20.05 5.58
N LEU A 256 -4.72 19.66 6.84
CA LEU A 256 -5.85 19.36 7.74
C LEU A 256 -6.62 20.62 8.17
N GLY A 257 -6.03 21.80 8.02
CA GLY A 257 -6.64 23.09 8.35
C GLY A 257 -6.97 23.21 9.84
N GLU A 258 -8.10 23.80 10.18
CA GLU A 258 -8.53 24.01 11.57
C GLU A 258 -8.70 22.69 12.35
N ASN A 259 -9.00 21.60 11.64
CA ASN A 259 -9.23 20.29 12.24
C ASN A 259 -7.94 19.56 12.65
N HIS A 260 -6.74 20.10 12.37
CA HIS A 260 -5.48 19.39 12.69
C HIS A 260 -5.34 19.02 14.17
N ARG A 261 -6.01 19.75 15.08
CA ARG A 261 -6.01 19.48 16.52
C ARG A 261 -6.79 18.22 16.89
N ASP A 262 -7.69 17.79 16.01
CA ASP A 262 -8.46 16.56 16.17
C ASP A 262 -7.64 15.33 15.76
N PHE A 263 -6.39 15.48 15.31
CA PHE A 263 -5.61 14.34 14.82
C PHE A 263 -4.36 14.10 15.63
N GLN A 264 -4.18 12.84 16.01
CA GLN A 264 -2.89 12.28 16.39
C GLN A 264 -2.27 11.65 15.15
N SER A 265 -0.95 11.80 14.95
CA SER A 265 -0.25 11.18 13.82
C SER A 265 1.08 10.56 14.22
N LEU A 266 1.37 9.41 13.60
CA LEU A 266 2.63 8.69 13.67
C LEU A 266 3.15 8.51 12.24
N PHE A 267 4.41 8.86 12.01
CA PHE A 267 5.09 8.58 10.74
C PHE A 267 6.25 7.61 10.97
N ILE A 268 6.15 6.43 10.34
CA ILE A 268 7.19 5.42 10.35
C ILE A 268 7.97 5.54 9.04
N GLU A 269 9.18 6.09 9.11
CA GLU A 269 10.05 6.20 7.94
C GLU A 269 10.57 4.81 7.55
N LEU A 270 10.24 4.37 6.34
CA LEU A 270 10.73 3.10 5.78
C LEU A 270 12.05 3.32 5.07
N TRP A 271 12.16 4.43 4.33
CA TRP A 271 13.32 4.77 3.54
C TRP A 271 13.52 6.28 3.44
N ARG A 272 14.79 6.69 3.46
CA ARG A 272 15.21 8.08 3.35
C ARG A 272 16.19 8.25 2.20
N VAL A 273 15.97 9.31 1.42
CA VAL A 273 16.96 9.80 0.46
C VAL A 273 17.63 11.04 1.02
N GLU A 274 18.85 10.87 1.51
CA GLU A 274 19.64 11.98 2.06
C GLU A 274 19.97 13.03 1.00
N ARG A 275 20.06 12.60 -0.26
CA ARG A 275 20.24 13.44 -1.44
C ARG A 275 19.52 12.78 -2.61
N GLY A 276 18.48 13.42 -3.14
CA GLY A 276 17.85 12.98 -4.39
C GLY A 276 18.94 12.58 -5.38
N PHE A 277 18.84 11.39 -5.98
CA PHE A 277 19.72 10.93 -7.04
C PHE A 277 20.22 12.12 -7.84
N LYS A 278 21.54 12.22 -8.08
CA LYS A 278 22.18 13.22 -8.96
C LYS A 278 21.63 13.07 -10.40
N PHE A 279 20.34 13.21 -10.60
CA PHE A 279 19.77 13.50 -11.89
C PHE A 279 20.19 14.92 -12.24
N LYS A 280 20.45 15.12 -13.52
CA LYS A 280 20.58 16.39 -14.23
C LYS A 280 19.36 17.34 -14.07
N VAL A 281 18.58 17.22 -12.99
CA VAL A 281 17.43 18.06 -12.61
C VAL A 281 17.84 19.52 -12.44
N ARG A 282 19.06 19.79 -11.94
CA ARG A 282 19.59 21.15 -11.82
C ARG A 282 19.64 21.92 -13.14
N ARG A 283 19.64 21.24 -14.29
CA ARG A 283 19.76 21.90 -15.60
C ARG A 283 18.42 22.13 -16.30
N TRP A 284 17.29 21.61 -15.79
CA TRP A 284 15.99 21.64 -16.50
C TRP A 284 14.77 22.07 -15.67
N LEU A 285 14.88 22.30 -14.35
CA LEU A 285 13.75 22.76 -13.51
C LEU A 285 14.04 24.07 -12.75
N ALA A 286 14.43 25.11 -13.47
CA ALA A 286 14.22 26.50 -13.06
C ALA A 286 13.39 27.15 -14.17
N PRO A 287 12.20 27.76 -13.93
CA PRO A 287 11.66 28.35 -12.71
C PRO A 287 10.23 27.90 -12.31
N PHE A 288 9.67 26.82 -12.88
CA PHE A 288 8.21 26.76 -13.00
C PHE A 288 7.36 26.23 -11.83
N VAL A 289 7.79 25.38 -10.89
CA VAL A 289 6.79 24.82 -9.94
C VAL A 289 7.36 24.37 -8.59
N LEU A 290 7.99 25.27 -7.85
CA LEU A 290 8.06 25.14 -6.39
C LEU A 290 7.76 26.52 -5.80
N PRO A 291 6.67 26.70 -5.03
CA PRO A 291 6.37 28.00 -4.44
C PRO A 291 7.57 28.45 -3.60
N ARG A 292 8.12 29.64 -3.88
CA ARG A 292 9.30 30.21 -3.18
C ARG A 292 9.15 30.17 -1.64
N GLN A 293 7.93 30.11 -1.15
CA GLN A 293 7.58 29.98 0.27
C GLN A 293 8.10 28.69 0.93
N TYR A 294 8.18 27.56 0.21
CA TYR A 294 8.65 26.28 0.78
C TYR A 294 10.17 26.23 0.95
N GLY A 295 10.92 27.06 0.21
CA GLY A 295 12.39 27.06 0.24
C GLY A 295 13.01 25.92 -0.57
N ARG A 296 14.17 25.43 -0.13
CA ARG A 296 14.95 24.39 -0.83
C ARG A 296 14.52 22.99 -0.39
N LEU A 297 14.36 22.06 -1.34
CA LEU A 297 14.16 20.65 -1.03
C LEU A 297 15.38 20.09 -0.27
N LEU A 298 15.13 19.51 0.90
CA LEU A 298 16.15 18.89 1.74
C LEU A 298 16.15 17.37 1.54
N HIS A 299 15.03 16.72 1.83
CA HIS A 299 14.90 15.26 1.85
C HIS A 299 13.62 14.80 1.17
N ILE A 300 13.67 13.58 0.65
CA ILE A 300 12.48 12.81 0.28
C ILE A 300 12.43 11.63 1.24
N ARG A 301 11.32 11.51 1.97
CA ARG A 301 11.08 10.46 2.95
C ARG A 301 9.94 9.59 2.45
N ARG A 302 10.11 8.28 2.45
CA ARG A 302 9.04 7.32 2.17
C ARG A 302 8.68 6.62 3.47
N GLY A 303 7.40 6.53 3.75
CA GLY A 303 6.98 5.93 5.00
C GLY A 303 5.50 5.63 5.09
N LEU A 304 5.14 5.00 6.19
CA LEU A 304 3.77 4.77 6.60
C LEU A 304 3.35 5.89 7.54
N LEU A 305 2.39 6.71 7.11
CA LEU A 305 1.66 7.63 7.96
C LEU A 305 0.45 6.91 8.56
N ILE A 306 0.30 7.00 9.86
CA ILE A 306 -0.91 6.62 10.58
C ILE A 306 -1.47 7.88 11.23
N ALA A 307 -2.77 8.10 11.09
CA ALA A 307 -3.45 9.20 11.78
C ALA A 307 -4.74 8.69 12.43
N GLU A 308 -4.98 9.09 13.67
CA GLU A 308 -6.19 8.77 14.43
C GLU A 308 -6.94 10.05 14.76
N ARG A 309 -8.25 10.06 14.55
CA ARG A 309 -9.09 11.22 14.87
C ARG A 309 -9.61 11.17 16.30
N ASN A 310 -9.50 12.28 17.02
CA ASN A 310 -9.85 12.49 18.43
C ASN A 310 -9.13 11.56 19.41
N GLY A 311 -7.96 11.05 19.02
CA GLY A 311 -7.02 10.41 19.95
C GLY A 311 -6.44 11.45 20.93
N VAL A 312 -5.92 10.99 22.07
CA VAL A 312 -5.15 11.85 22.97
C VAL A 312 -3.89 12.30 22.23
N ALA A 313 -3.72 13.60 22.00
CA ALA A 313 -2.64 14.15 21.19
C ALA A 313 -1.26 13.70 21.67
N ARG A 314 -0.63 12.78 20.94
CA ARG A 314 0.77 12.35 21.13
C ARG A 314 1.46 12.32 19.77
N HIS A 315 2.35 13.27 19.54
CA HIS A 315 3.18 13.30 18.33
C HIS A 315 4.40 12.41 18.56
N ALA A 316 4.59 11.39 17.71
CA ALA A 316 5.80 10.58 17.70
C ALA A 316 6.27 10.44 16.25
N GLU A 317 7.50 10.86 15.97
CA GLU A 317 8.20 10.58 14.72
C GLU A 317 9.31 9.57 15.02
N THR A 318 9.13 8.32 14.57
CA THR A 318 10.13 7.27 14.75
C THR A 318 10.77 6.96 13.39
N ALA A 319 12.07 7.19 13.25
CA ALA A 319 12.83 6.71 12.10
C ALA A 319 13.39 5.32 12.45
N SER A 320 12.86 4.27 11.83
CA SER A 320 13.38 2.91 11.99
C SER A 320 13.49 2.25 10.63
N SER A 321 14.67 1.74 10.30
CA SER A 321 14.91 0.94 9.09
C SER A 321 14.11 -0.37 9.15
N TYR A 322 12.95 -0.37 8.51
CA TYR A 322 11.91 -1.40 8.57
C TYR A 322 12.25 -2.70 7.83
N ASP A 323 13.20 -2.67 6.88
CA ASP A 323 13.57 -3.82 6.04
C ASP A 323 13.98 -5.06 6.85
N THR A 324 14.34 -4.88 8.12
CA THR A 324 14.76 -5.96 9.03
C THR A 324 13.61 -6.62 9.82
N TRP A 325 12.42 -6.01 9.92
CA TRP A 325 11.38 -6.44 10.88
C TRP A 325 10.22 -7.19 10.23
N ALA A 326 9.85 -6.83 8.99
CA ALA A 326 8.71 -7.40 8.28
C ALA A 326 8.86 -8.90 7.97
N THR A 327 10.08 -9.33 7.69
CA THR A 327 10.39 -10.71 7.26
C THR A 327 10.31 -11.72 8.42
N SER A 328 10.36 -11.27 9.67
CA SER A 328 10.57 -12.14 10.84
C SER A 328 9.36 -12.28 11.78
N LEU A 329 8.35 -11.40 11.72
CA LEU A 329 7.41 -11.21 12.83
C LEU A 329 5.91 -11.44 12.51
N GLY A 330 5.57 -11.80 11.27
CA GLY A 330 4.23 -12.25 10.89
C GLY A 330 3.12 -11.17 10.95
N PRO A 331 1.84 -11.56 10.67
CA PRO A 331 0.75 -10.61 10.37
C PRO A 331 0.20 -9.81 11.57
N ARG A 332 0.59 -10.14 12.80
CA ARG A 332 0.15 -9.42 14.01
C ARG A 332 1.13 -8.32 14.46
N PHE A 333 2.36 -8.33 13.94
CA PHE A 333 3.40 -7.40 14.36
C PHE A 333 3.05 -5.94 14.04
N GLY A 334 2.56 -5.65 12.84
CA GLY A 334 2.19 -4.29 12.43
C GLY A 334 1.17 -3.67 13.37
N ALA A 335 0.09 -4.39 13.66
CA ALA A 335 -0.96 -3.92 14.57
C ALA A 335 -0.43 -3.68 16.00
N SER A 336 0.39 -4.58 16.54
CA SER A 336 0.98 -4.41 17.87
C SER A 336 1.97 -3.24 17.94
N LEU A 337 2.80 -3.06 16.91
CA LEU A 337 3.73 -1.94 16.79
C LEU A 337 2.98 -0.61 16.76
N VAL A 338 1.98 -0.50 15.88
CA VAL A 338 1.19 0.73 15.75
C VAL A 338 0.48 1.10 17.05
N LYS A 339 -0.16 0.13 17.72
CA LYS A 339 -0.83 0.38 19.01
C LYS A 339 0.16 0.77 20.11
N SER A 340 1.30 0.10 20.18
CA SER A 340 2.34 0.43 21.17
C SER A 340 2.86 1.85 20.98
N LEU A 341 3.04 2.29 19.73
CA LEU A 341 3.54 3.62 19.41
C LEU A 341 2.48 4.71 19.63
N LEU A 342 1.21 4.45 19.30
CA LEU A 342 0.11 5.40 19.54
C LEU A 342 -0.27 5.49 21.03
N GLY A 343 -0.16 4.37 21.77
CA GLY A 343 -0.52 4.23 23.18
C GLY A 343 0.56 4.63 24.19
N ALA A 344 1.75 5.04 23.76
CA ALA A 344 2.84 5.47 24.65
C ALA A 344 2.62 6.88 25.23
N ASP A 345 2.69 7.04 26.56
CA ASP A 345 2.66 8.33 27.24
C ASP A 345 4.08 8.93 27.30
N PRO A 346 4.37 10.08 26.67
CA PRO A 346 5.70 10.68 26.72
C PRO A 346 6.14 11.05 28.16
N GLY A 347 5.19 11.21 29.09
CA GLY A 347 5.47 11.54 30.50
C GLY A 347 5.49 10.36 31.47
N LYS A 348 5.24 9.13 31.02
CA LYS A 348 5.22 7.93 31.87
C LYS A 348 6.14 6.87 31.29
N ALA A 349 7.22 6.57 32.02
CA ALA A 349 8.08 5.43 31.72
C ALA A 349 7.23 4.15 31.64
N PRO A 350 7.16 3.46 30.48
CA PRO A 350 6.39 2.24 30.34
C PRO A 350 7.03 1.12 31.16
N ALA A 351 6.26 0.47 32.04
CA ALA A 351 6.69 -0.76 32.69
C ALA A 351 6.43 -1.94 31.74
N GLY A 352 7.47 -2.41 31.05
CA GLY A 352 7.42 -3.59 30.17
C GLY A 352 8.14 -3.40 28.83
N PRO A 353 8.27 -4.45 28.01
CA PRO A 353 9.23 -4.57 26.90
C PRO A 353 9.13 -3.51 25.78
N ALA A 354 8.13 -2.62 25.83
CA ALA A 354 8.05 -1.39 25.03
C ALA A 354 9.17 -0.37 25.35
N THR A 355 9.89 -0.51 26.47
CA THR A 355 11.01 0.38 26.87
C THR A 355 12.16 0.39 25.85
N ALA A 356 12.30 -0.63 25.00
CA ALA A 356 13.43 -0.75 24.06
C ALA A 356 13.27 0.06 22.75
N VAL A 357 12.04 0.46 22.38
CA VAL A 357 11.77 1.12 21.09
C VAL A 357 11.72 2.65 21.21
N LEU A 358 11.44 3.18 22.40
CA LEU A 358 11.12 4.61 22.61
C LEU A 358 12.25 5.45 23.22
N ASN A 359 13.30 4.83 23.78
CA ASN A 359 14.40 5.54 24.46
C ASN A 359 15.36 6.29 23.52
N THR A 360 14.96 6.62 22.29
CA THR A 360 15.82 7.27 21.28
C THR A 360 15.23 8.56 20.71
N LEU A 361 14.22 9.16 21.35
CA LEU A 361 13.49 10.30 20.77
C LEU A 361 13.46 11.59 21.59
N ASP A 362 13.99 11.63 22.81
CA ASP A 362 14.12 12.88 23.58
C ASP A 362 15.58 13.15 23.93
N ASP A 363 16.20 14.01 23.14
CA ASP A 363 16.97 15.16 23.63
C ASP A 363 17.33 16.04 22.42
N ASP A 364 16.45 17.01 22.18
CA ASP A 364 16.51 17.91 21.05
C ASP A 364 17.50 19.05 21.36
N HIS A 365 18.61 19.21 20.61
CA HIS A 365 19.27 20.51 20.28
C HIS A 365 20.54 20.39 19.37
N ARG A 366 20.36 20.04 18.07
CA ARG A 366 21.26 20.30 16.88
C ARG A 366 22.73 19.77 16.93
N PRO A 367 23.52 19.66 15.82
CA PRO A 367 23.26 19.68 14.37
C PRO A 367 23.48 18.31 13.67
N LEU A 368 23.02 18.18 12.42
CA LEU A 368 23.17 17.00 11.55
C LEU A 368 24.62 16.48 11.47
N GLY A 369 24.85 15.22 11.91
CA GLY A 369 26.06 14.46 11.61
C GLY A 369 26.22 13.17 12.43
N GLY A 370 26.14 12.02 11.77
CA GLY A 370 26.61 10.71 12.28
C GLY A 370 25.53 9.65 12.51
N SER A 371 25.18 8.87 11.47
CA SER A 371 24.33 7.67 11.61
C SER A 371 25.03 6.57 12.40
N VAL A 372 24.33 5.86 13.28
CA VAL A 372 24.87 4.69 13.98
C VAL A 372 23.89 3.52 13.93
N THR A 373 23.74 3.01 12.71
CA THR A 373 23.70 1.57 12.40
C THR A 373 24.98 0.86 12.87
N THR A 374 26.05 1.60 13.21
CA THR A 374 27.38 1.07 13.57
C THR A 374 27.49 0.47 14.99
N ALA A 375 26.62 0.84 15.94
CA ALA A 375 26.61 0.24 17.28
C ALA A 375 25.75 -1.04 17.35
N ILE A 376 24.85 -1.21 16.37
CA ILE A 376 23.98 -2.39 16.25
C ILE A 376 24.76 -3.60 15.71
N PHE A 377 25.81 -3.39 14.92
CA PHE A 377 26.61 -4.49 14.34
C PHE A 377 27.77 -5.00 15.21
N SER A 378 28.32 -4.23 16.15
CA SER A 378 29.44 -4.72 16.97
C SER A 378 29.03 -5.57 18.18
N LYS A 379 27.77 -5.51 18.62
CA LYS A 379 27.26 -6.34 19.72
C LYS A 379 26.65 -7.68 19.29
N LEU A 380 26.52 -7.93 17.99
CA LEU A 380 26.08 -9.22 17.43
C LEU A 380 27.21 -10.25 17.26
N GLN A 381 28.41 -10.02 17.81
CA GLN A 381 29.56 -10.90 17.60
C GLN A 381 30.14 -11.62 18.84
N ASN A 382 29.54 -11.56 20.04
CA ASN A 382 30.14 -12.18 21.24
C ASN A 382 29.16 -12.91 22.20
N VAL A 383 28.31 -13.81 21.71
CA VAL A 383 27.65 -14.80 22.59
C VAL A 383 27.83 -16.22 22.02
N PRO A 384 28.63 -17.10 22.67
CA PRO A 384 28.75 -18.50 22.29
C PRO A 384 27.48 -19.31 22.60
N ALA A 385 27.24 -20.34 21.78
CA ALA A 385 26.00 -21.09 21.58
C ALA A 385 25.51 -22.03 22.72
N ALA A 386 25.79 -21.75 24.00
CA ALA A 386 25.56 -22.72 25.09
C ALA A 386 24.43 -22.38 26.09
N ALA A 387 23.51 -21.47 25.77
CA ALA A 387 22.44 -21.07 26.71
C ALA A 387 21.04 -21.08 26.07
N LEU A 388 20.78 -22.05 25.19
CA LEU A 388 19.45 -22.46 24.75
C LEU A 388 19.06 -23.74 25.49
N LEU A 389 18.31 -23.59 26.59
CA LEU A 389 17.35 -24.57 27.09
C LEU A 389 16.04 -23.84 27.41
#